data_AF-A0A7Y5RVP7-F1
#
_entry.id   AF-A0A7Y5RVP7-F1
#
_cell.length_a   1.000
_cell.length_b   1.000
_cell.length_c   1.000
_cell.angle_alpha   90.00
_cell.angle_beta   90.00
_cell.angle_gamma   90.00
#
_symmetry.space_group_name_H-M   'P 1'
#
loop_
_entity.id
_entity.type
_entity.pdbx_description
1 polymer ?
#
loop_
_entity_poly.entity_id
_entity_poly.type
_entity_poly.pdbx_seq_one_letter_code
_entity_poly.pdbx_strand_id
1 'polypeptide(L)'
;MAIQHNSLGSADAADLTPGPRRRPARGYARLAAWIGLSAAIVLAWSAPGWLVAWLGGGATGDWWRQAAFGATGLRILALLVGSIAGWWLVMALLLSLAAHSSGGQARGTVRSDRLKVPGRLSAPSSQVVHSRPSTVNPAALGVVRDQRGTAIIEFALLFPVALLLFLVIIQTALLYVGNFHVNHAAFRAARAAIVWADVDDLGGDLTHTLRIGAEAERRIANAAAFTCVGISGTSSGGATGGSAAAHDRAWQAFLGFSPRWSGDKFQRRVAYAAEHTRVTVTTMPRPDPTLSEFNALHQDFYLHREPITAHVAHDFELLIPYAKYVLGDTDNRGDGSGYRFIELRASYTLVHEGQPELQPGLPGSPGGSLAAPQAAGGFSP
;
A
#
# COMPACT_ATOMS: atom_id res chain seq x y z
N MET A 1 17.79 -33.91 -110.42
CA MET A 1 16.85 -34.69 -109.59
C MET A 1 16.81 -34.00 -108.23
N ALA A 2 15.60 -33.55 -107.84
CA ALA A 2 15.10 -32.95 -106.59
C ALA A 2 16.05 -32.81 -105.36
N ILE A 3 15.94 -31.85 -104.44
CA ILE A 3 14.78 -31.46 -103.61
C ILE A 3 15.03 -30.07 -102.97
N GLN A 4 13.94 -29.32 -102.86
CA GLN A 4 13.69 -28.06 -102.14
C GLN A 4 13.65 -28.27 -100.61
N HIS A 5 14.15 -27.36 -99.78
CA HIS A 5 13.55 -27.14 -98.45
C HIS A 5 13.76 -25.72 -97.92
N ASN A 6 12.75 -25.29 -97.17
CA ASN A 6 12.29 -23.94 -96.90
C ASN A 6 12.30 -23.68 -95.38
N SER A 7 12.44 -22.40 -95.01
CA SER A 7 11.80 -21.73 -93.85
C SER A 7 12.30 -21.91 -92.40
N LEU A 8 12.55 -20.73 -91.78
CA LEU A 8 12.03 -20.19 -90.50
C LEU A 8 12.51 -20.74 -89.15
N GLY A 9 12.80 -19.80 -88.22
CA GLY A 9 12.59 -20.03 -86.78
C GLY A 9 13.54 -19.28 -85.84
N SER A 10 13.18 -18.04 -85.51
CA SER A 10 13.74 -17.25 -84.41
C SER A 10 13.52 -17.92 -83.04
N ALA A 11 14.52 -17.90 -82.17
CA ALA A 11 14.34 -18.13 -80.74
C ALA A 11 15.05 -17.01 -79.95
N ASP A 12 14.22 -16.15 -79.35
CA ASP A 12 14.57 -15.06 -78.47
C ASP A 12 15.33 -15.52 -77.23
N ALA A 13 16.41 -14.79 -76.92
CA ALA A 13 17.15 -14.91 -75.68
C ALA A 13 16.34 -14.31 -74.52
N ALA A 14 15.89 -15.16 -73.60
CA ALA A 14 15.17 -14.78 -72.40
C ALA A 14 16.07 -13.99 -71.44
N ASP A 15 15.68 -12.74 -71.18
CA ASP A 15 16.24 -11.81 -70.20
C ASP A 15 15.81 -12.20 -68.77
N LEU A 16 16.71 -12.90 -68.06
CA LEU A 16 16.56 -13.29 -66.66
C LEU A 16 16.91 -12.10 -65.74
N THR A 17 15.94 -11.26 -65.45
CA THR A 17 16.09 -10.23 -64.39
C THR A 17 16.01 -10.88 -62.99
N PRO A 18 16.97 -10.59 -62.09
CA PRO A 18 17.01 -11.19 -60.76
C PRO A 18 15.92 -10.62 -59.85
N GLY A 19 15.00 -11.48 -59.41
CA GLY A 19 13.92 -11.13 -58.50
C GLY A 19 14.40 -10.63 -57.12
N PRO A 20 13.59 -9.80 -56.43
CA PRO A 20 13.97 -9.12 -55.20
C PRO A 20 14.22 -10.12 -54.07
N ARG A 21 15.48 -10.18 -53.62
CA ARG A 21 15.93 -10.97 -52.46
C ARG A 21 15.22 -10.48 -51.20
N ARG A 22 14.23 -11.25 -50.72
CA ARG A 22 13.61 -11.07 -49.40
C ARG A 22 14.68 -11.21 -48.32
N ARG A 23 15.01 -10.12 -47.62
CA ARG A 23 15.93 -10.14 -46.47
C ARG A 23 15.23 -10.83 -45.30
N PRO A 24 15.85 -11.85 -44.66
CA PRO A 24 15.24 -12.56 -43.55
C PRO A 24 15.10 -11.67 -42.31
N ALA A 25 14.02 -11.92 -41.58
CA ALA A 25 13.51 -11.15 -40.46
C ALA A 25 14.49 -11.10 -39.26
N ARG A 26 15.41 -10.14 -39.26
CA ARG A 26 16.32 -9.88 -38.12
C ARG A 26 15.62 -9.27 -36.89
N GLY A 27 14.36 -8.84 -37.00
CA GLY A 27 13.63 -8.18 -35.92
C GLY A 27 13.23 -9.11 -34.76
N TYR A 28 12.78 -10.32 -35.06
CA TYR A 28 12.19 -11.21 -34.05
C TYR A 28 13.22 -11.80 -33.07
N ALA A 29 14.48 -12.00 -33.50
CA ALA A 29 15.53 -12.52 -32.63
C ALA A 29 15.89 -11.55 -31.50
N ARG A 30 15.82 -10.23 -31.74
CA ARG A 30 16.05 -9.21 -30.71
C ARG A 30 14.88 -9.13 -29.74
N LEU A 31 13.64 -9.25 -30.22
CA LEU A 31 12.45 -9.25 -29.37
C LEU A 31 12.44 -10.44 -28.40
N ALA A 32 12.77 -11.64 -28.89
CA ALA A 32 12.83 -12.85 -28.07
C ALA A 32 13.93 -12.79 -26.99
N ALA A 33 15.10 -12.23 -27.32
CA ALA A 33 16.18 -12.04 -26.36
C ALA A 33 15.81 -11.04 -25.24
N TRP A 34 15.07 -9.97 -25.58
CA TRP A 34 14.61 -8.99 -24.60
C TRP A 34 13.52 -9.55 -23.68
N ILE A 35 12.55 -10.31 -24.21
CA ILE A 35 11.53 -10.97 -23.38
C ILE A 35 12.17 -11.98 -22.43
N GLY A 36 13.17 -12.75 -22.90
CA GLY A 36 13.93 -13.69 -22.07
C GLY A 36 14.70 -13.01 -20.93
N LEU A 37 15.32 -11.85 -21.20
CA LEU A 37 16.05 -11.08 -20.18
C LEU A 37 15.11 -10.49 -19.12
N SER A 38 13.95 -9.97 -19.54
CA SER A 38 12.92 -9.46 -18.62
C SER A 38 12.37 -10.56 -17.71
N ALA A 39 12.06 -11.73 -18.28
CA ALA A 39 11.58 -12.87 -17.51
C ALA A 39 12.65 -13.40 -16.54
N ALA A 40 13.92 -13.42 -16.95
CA ALA A 40 15.04 -13.82 -16.09
C ALA A 40 15.27 -12.83 -14.94
N ILE A 41 15.10 -11.53 -15.15
CA ILE A 41 15.21 -10.51 -14.09
C ILE A 41 14.06 -10.66 -13.08
N VAL A 42 12.83 -10.87 -13.55
CA VAL A 42 11.67 -11.11 -12.68
C VAL A 42 11.84 -12.40 -11.87
N LEU A 43 12.32 -13.48 -12.50
CA LEU A 43 12.58 -14.76 -11.83
C LEU A 43 13.77 -14.71 -10.86
N ALA A 44 14.83 -13.97 -11.18
CA ALA A 44 15.97 -13.77 -10.30
C ALA A 44 15.63 -12.89 -9.08
N TRP A 45 14.65 -11.98 -9.22
CA TRP A 45 14.18 -11.13 -8.12
C TRP A 45 13.08 -11.76 -7.27
N SER A 46 12.39 -12.79 -7.76
CA SER A 46 11.48 -13.62 -6.97
C SER A 46 12.20 -14.68 -6.13
N ALA A 47 13.34 -14.31 -5.53
CA ALA A 47 14.12 -15.24 -4.69
C ALA A 47 13.19 -15.89 -3.65
N PRO A 48 13.22 -17.23 -3.50
CA PRO A 48 12.09 -17.93 -2.90
C PRO A 48 12.12 -17.76 -1.37
N GLY A 49 10.93 -17.73 -0.76
CA GLY A 49 10.73 -17.44 0.67
C GLY A 49 11.54 -18.30 1.65
N TRP A 50 12.16 -19.40 1.19
CA TRP A 50 13.08 -20.19 2.01
C TRP A 50 14.36 -19.43 2.41
N LEU A 51 14.85 -18.46 1.61
CA LEU A 51 16.03 -17.67 1.97
C LEU A 51 15.73 -16.71 3.15
N VAL A 52 14.49 -16.22 3.22
CA VAL A 52 13.99 -15.38 4.33
C VAL A 52 13.72 -16.25 5.57
N ALA A 53 13.20 -17.46 5.39
CA ALA A 53 13.02 -18.42 6.48
C ALA A 53 14.36 -18.91 7.05
N TRP A 54 15.38 -19.06 6.21
CA TRP A 54 16.73 -19.50 6.62
C TRP A 54 17.50 -18.42 7.39
N LEU A 55 17.33 -17.13 7.04
CA LEU A 55 17.94 -16.02 7.76
C LEU A 55 17.19 -15.61 9.05
N GLY A 56 15.93 -16.05 9.22
CA GLY A 56 15.09 -15.75 10.40
C GLY A 56 15.14 -16.79 11.52
N GLY A 57 15.91 -17.87 11.35
CA GLY A 57 16.05 -18.95 12.32
C GLY A 57 17.04 -18.63 13.45
N GLY A 58 16.74 -17.64 14.28
CA GLY A 58 17.55 -17.32 15.45
C GLY A 58 16.91 -16.20 16.25
N ALA A 59 16.47 -16.51 17.46
CA ALA A 59 15.82 -15.58 18.37
C ALA A 59 16.60 -14.26 18.52
N THR A 60 15.93 -13.11 18.32
CA THR A 60 15.73 -12.03 19.31
C THR A 60 15.42 -10.67 18.64
N GLY A 61 14.29 -10.09 19.00
CA GLY A 61 14.03 -8.64 18.95
C GLY A 61 12.99 -8.17 17.94
N ASP A 62 11.88 -7.59 18.42
CA ASP A 62 10.78 -7.00 17.61
C ASP A 62 11.23 -5.96 16.56
N TRP A 63 12.47 -5.46 16.66
CA TRP A 63 13.08 -4.58 15.66
C TRP A 63 13.15 -5.23 14.26
N TRP A 64 13.30 -6.55 14.14
CA TRP A 64 13.32 -7.20 12.82
C TRP A 64 11.95 -7.15 12.14
N ARG A 65 10.85 -7.10 12.89
CA ARG A 65 9.51 -6.92 12.31
C ARG A 65 9.36 -5.51 11.74
N GLN A 66 9.84 -4.48 12.44
CA GLN A 66 9.87 -3.11 11.91
C GLN A 66 10.84 -2.96 10.72
N ALA A 67 12.01 -3.58 10.77
CA ALA A 67 12.95 -3.62 9.64
C ALA A 67 12.41 -4.45 8.47
N ALA A 68 11.66 -5.52 8.74
CA ALA A 68 10.96 -6.31 7.73
C ALA A 68 9.85 -5.47 7.07
N PHE A 69 9.12 -4.63 7.80
CA PHE A 69 8.17 -3.70 7.17
C PHE A 69 8.86 -2.61 6.36
N GLY A 70 10.01 -2.10 6.81
CA GLY A 70 10.85 -1.18 6.02
C GLY A 70 11.38 -1.84 4.74
N ALA A 71 11.96 -3.03 4.84
CA ALA A 71 12.50 -3.80 3.71
C ALA A 71 11.39 -4.29 2.76
N THR A 72 10.23 -4.69 3.29
CA THR A 72 9.08 -5.09 2.49
C THR A 72 8.46 -3.87 1.81
N GLY A 73 8.37 -2.74 2.49
CA GLY A 73 7.96 -1.46 1.91
C GLY A 73 8.93 -1.00 0.81
N LEU A 74 10.23 -1.13 1.03
CA LEU A 74 11.25 -0.80 0.03
C LEU A 74 11.20 -1.75 -1.18
N ARG A 75 10.89 -3.04 -0.96
CA ARG A 75 10.64 -4.01 -2.02
C ARG A 75 9.38 -3.68 -2.82
N ILE A 76 8.29 -3.32 -2.14
CA ILE A 76 7.04 -2.89 -2.79
C ILE A 76 7.27 -1.61 -3.61
N LEU A 77 8.00 -0.64 -3.05
CA LEU A 77 8.40 0.59 -3.74
C LEU A 77 9.27 0.28 -4.97
N ALA A 78 10.26 -0.61 -4.84
CA ALA A 78 11.12 -1.02 -5.94
C ALA A 78 10.34 -1.76 -7.03
N LEU A 79 9.40 -2.63 -6.67
CA LEU A 79 8.49 -3.29 -7.60
C LEU A 79 7.59 -2.28 -8.31
N LEU A 80 7.10 -1.26 -7.61
CA LEU A 80 6.30 -0.19 -8.20
C LEU A 80 7.09 0.65 -9.19
N VAL A 81 8.27 1.11 -8.79
CA VAL A 81 9.17 1.87 -9.66
C VAL A 81 9.56 1.02 -10.86
N GLY A 82 9.85 -0.27 -10.66
CA GLY A 82 10.12 -1.24 -11.71
C GLY A 82 8.95 -1.44 -12.67
N SER A 83 7.73 -1.56 -12.17
CA SER A 83 6.51 -1.67 -12.99
C SER A 83 6.23 -0.39 -13.77
N ILE A 84 6.40 0.79 -13.14
CA ILE A 84 6.22 2.09 -13.80
C ILE A 84 7.28 2.28 -14.90
N ALA A 85 8.54 1.96 -14.60
CA ALA A 85 9.64 2.04 -15.56
C ALA A 85 9.46 1.05 -16.72
N GLY A 86 9.06 -0.19 -16.40
CA GLY A 86 8.72 -1.21 -17.40
C GLY A 86 7.57 -0.77 -18.31
N TRP A 87 6.53 -0.17 -17.73
CA TRP A 87 5.42 0.39 -18.49
C TRP A 87 5.86 1.54 -19.40
N TRP A 88 6.68 2.47 -18.91
CA TRP A 88 7.27 3.55 -19.71
C TRP A 88 8.13 3.01 -20.86
N LEU A 89 8.91 1.94 -20.63
CA LEU A 89 9.70 1.27 -21.66
C LEU A 89 8.81 0.64 -22.74
N VAL A 90 7.73 -0.03 -22.33
CA VAL A 90 6.75 -0.59 -23.28
C VAL A 90 6.09 0.52 -24.09
N MET A 91 5.66 1.62 -23.46
CA MET A 91 5.09 2.77 -24.16
C MET A 91 6.09 3.42 -25.12
N ALA A 92 7.35 3.61 -24.72
CA ALA A 92 8.40 4.14 -25.57
C ALA A 92 8.69 3.22 -26.77
N LEU A 93 8.69 1.90 -26.56
CA LEU A 93 8.85 0.92 -27.64
C LEU A 93 7.68 0.97 -28.61
N LEU A 94 6.43 1.00 -28.11
CA LEU A 94 5.23 1.11 -28.93
C LEU A 94 5.22 2.41 -29.75
N LEU A 95 5.60 3.54 -29.14
CA LEU A 95 5.76 4.82 -29.85
C LEU A 95 6.85 4.75 -30.91
N SER A 96 7.97 4.08 -30.64
CA SER A 96 9.07 3.91 -31.59
C SER A 96 8.66 3.03 -32.79
N LEU A 97 7.91 1.96 -32.55
CA LEU A 97 7.36 1.08 -33.58
C LEU A 97 6.30 1.81 -34.43
N ALA A 98 5.43 2.60 -33.79
CA ALA A 98 4.47 3.44 -34.49
C ALA A 98 5.18 4.46 -35.40
N ALA A 99 6.25 5.11 -34.91
CA ALA A 99 7.05 6.06 -35.68
C ALA A 99 7.82 5.41 -36.85
N HIS A 100 8.28 4.17 -36.70
CA HIS A 100 8.91 3.43 -37.81
C HIS A 100 7.91 3.02 -38.88
N SER A 101 6.65 2.75 -38.52
CA SER A 101 5.60 2.40 -39.49
C SER A 101 5.23 3.58 -40.40
N SER A 102 5.32 4.83 -39.91
CA SER A 102 4.96 6.02 -40.68
C SER A 102 6.06 6.53 -41.63
N GLY A 103 7.33 6.13 -41.41
CA GLY A 103 8.46 6.55 -42.24
C GLY A 103 8.58 5.86 -43.61
N GLY A 104 7.83 4.80 -43.89
CA GLY A 104 7.99 3.98 -45.09
C GLY A 104 7.27 4.48 -46.35
N GLN A 105 6.37 5.45 -46.25
CA GLN A 105 5.41 5.73 -47.34
C GLN A 105 5.66 7.03 -48.13
N ALA A 106 6.65 7.83 -47.76
CA ALA A 106 6.89 9.15 -48.37
C ALA A 106 8.28 9.30 -49.00
N ARG A 107 8.66 8.38 -49.90
CA ARG A 107 9.72 8.66 -50.88
C ARG A 107 9.50 7.98 -52.23
N GLY A 108 8.24 7.92 -52.67
CA GLY A 108 7.97 8.05 -54.10
C GLY A 108 8.31 9.49 -54.47
N THR A 109 9.58 9.78 -54.72
CA THR A 109 9.97 10.96 -55.48
C THR A 109 9.20 10.88 -56.79
N VAL A 110 8.07 11.59 -56.88
CA VAL A 110 7.49 12.00 -58.14
C VAL A 110 8.61 12.79 -58.81
N ARG A 111 9.40 12.08 -59.61
CA ARG A 111 10.40 12.62 -60.49
C ARG A 111 9.61 13.44 -61.50
N SER A 112 9.35 14.69 -61.12
CA SER A 112 9.00 15.74 -62.05
C SER A 112 10.25 15.99 -62.88
N ASP A 113 10.50 15.11 -63.85
CA ASP A 113 11.37 15.44 -64.98
C ASP A 113 10.71 16.65 -65.63
N ARG A 114 11.21 17.82 -65.22
CA ARG A 114 11.07 19.11 -65.88
C ARG A 114 11.50 18.89 -67.34
N LEU A 115 10.52 18.61 -68.19
CA LEU A 115 10.65 18.86 -69.62
C LEU A 115 10.89 20.37 -69.77
N LYS A 116 12.16 20.72 -69.98
CA LYS A 116 12.58 22.07 -70.35
C LYS A 116 12.14 22.26 -71.81
N VAL A 117 10.95 22.82 -72.02
CA VAL A 117 10.47 23.24 -73.34
C VAL A 117 10.97 24.66 -73.60
N PRO A 118 11.92 24.89 -74.52
CA PRO A 118 12.18 26.22 -75.03
C PRO A 118 11.10 26.57 -76.07
N GLY A 119 10.72 27.85 -76.06
CA GLY A 119 9.49 28.35 -76.66
C GLY A 119 9.20 27.96 -78.10
N ARG A 120 7.90 27.82 -78.39
CA ARG A 120 7.31 28.21 -79.67
C ARG A 120 5.84 28.55 -79.47
N LEU A 121 5.53 29.83 -79.66
CA LEU A 121 4.19 30.33 -79.92
C LEU A 121 3.64 29.64 -81.16
N SER A 122 2.49 28.97 -81.05
CA SER A 122 1.49 28.81 -82.14
C SER A 122 0.23 28.08 -81.65
N ALA A 123 -0.87 28.84 -81.62
CA ALA A 123 -2.26 28.50 -81.97
C ALA A 123 -3.03 27.36 -81.24
N PRO A 124 -4.37 27.53 -81.11
CA PRO A 124 -5.20 26.71 -80.24
C PRO A 124 -5.72 25.46 -80.97
N SER A 125 -5.50 24.30 -80.38
CA SER A 125 -6.26 23.10 -80.73
C SER A 125 -6.83 22.49 -79.45
N SER A 126 -8.15 22.42 -79.44
CA SER A 126 -8.97 21.80 -78.41
C SER A 126 -8.67 20.31 -78.33
N GLN A 127 -7.80 19.91 -77.40
CA GLN A 127 -7.77 18.54 -76.92
C GLN A 127 -8.25 18.53 -75.47
N VAL A 128 -9.48 18.09 -75.30
CA VAL A 128 -10.09 17.69 -74.03
C VAL A 128 -9.31 16.48 -73.54
N VAL A 129 -8.23 16.73 -72.81
CA VAL A 129 -7.48 15.71 -72.08
C VAL A 129 -8.38 15.28 -70.92
N HIS A 130 -9.07 14.16 -71.10
CA HIS A 130 -9.74 13.46 -70.02
C HIS A 130 -8.68 13.04 -68.99
N SER A 131 -8.49 13.89 -67.98
CA SER A 131 -7.82 13.56 -66.73
C SER A 131 -8.57 12.38 -66.12
N ARG A 132 -8.11 11.15 -66.41
CA ARG A 132 -8.66 9.94 -65.80
C ARG A 132 -8.56 10.14 -64.28
N PRO A 133 -9.68 10.13 -63.55
CA PRO A 133 -9.65 10.28 -62.10
C PRO A 133 -8.77 9.18 -61.56
N SER A 134 -7.67 9.57 -60.92
CA SER A 134 -6.76 8.68 -60.20
C SER A 134 -7.62 7.82 -59.29
N THR A 135 -7.75 6.55 -59.63
CA THR A 135 -8.50 5.56 -58.86
C THR A 135 -7.77 5.39 -57.53
N VAL A 136 -8.22 6.14 -56.52
CA VAL A 136 -7.79 5.99 -55.13
C VAL A 136 -8.06 4.55 -54.76
N ASN A 137 -6.99 3.78 -54.58
CA ASN A 137 -7.06 2.34 -54.36
C ASN A 137 -7.72 2.10 -52.98
N PRO A 138 -8.96 1.62 -52.89
CA PRO A 138 -9.72 1.58 -51.64
C PRO A 138 -9.08 0.66 -50.60
N ALA A 139 -8.23 -0.27 -51.03
CA ALA A 139 -7.46 -1.18 -50.17
C ALA A 139 -6.45 -0.45 -49.26
N ALA A 140 -5.88 0.69 -49.69
CA ALA A 140 -4.90 1.43 -48.88
C ALA A 140 -5.57 2.23 -47.73
N LEU A 141 -6.85 2.58 -47.89
CA LEU A 141 -7.65 3.26 -46.86
C LEU A 141 -8.11 2.32 -45.74
N GLY A 142 -8.16 1.00 -45.98
CA GLY A 142 -8.53 0.01 -44.96
C GLY A 142 -7.46 -0.16 -43.87
N VAL A 143 -6.19 -0.23 -44.26
CA VAL A 143 -5.08 -0.61 -43.36
C VAL A 143 -4.82 0.43 -42.26
N VAL A 144 -5.09 1.71 -42.50
CA VAL A 144 -4.90 2.78 -41.50
C VAL A 144 -6.01 2.76 -40.42
N ARG A 145 -7.18 2.18 -40.72
CA ARG A 145 -8.29 2.06 -39.78
C ARG A 145 -8.06 0.97 -38.73
N ASP A 146 -7.37 -0.12 -39.10
CA ASP A 146 -7.14 -1.27 -38.22
C ASP A 146 -6.15 -0.98 -37.07
N GLN A 147 -5.15 -0.12 -37.29
CA GLN A 147 -4.14 0.18 -36.26
C GLN A 147 -4.67 1.00 -35.08
N ARG A 148 -5.70 1.84 -35.30
CA ARG A 148 -6.32 2.62 -34.22
C ARG A 148 -7.16 1.76 -33.28
N GLY A 149 -7.71 0.65 -33.78
CA GLY A 149 -8.50 -0.28 -32.97
C GLY A 149 -7.65 -1.06 -31.97
N THR A 150 -6.46 -1.52 -32.40
CA THR A 150 -5.57 -2.33 -31.57
C THR A 150 -5.08 -1.60 -30.34
N ALA A 151 -4.68 -0.32 -30.46
CA ALA A 151 -4.19 0.46 -29.31
C ALA A 151 -5.26 0.68 -28.23
N ILE A 152 -6.54 0.84 -28.64
CA ILE A 152 -7.66 0.98 -27.69
C ILE A 152 -7.87 -0.33 -26.94
N ILE A 153 -7.75 -1.48 -27.62
CA ILE A 153 -7.89 -2.80 -27.00
C ILE A 153 -6.74 -3.05 -26.01
N GLU A 154 -5.50 -2.72 -26.39
CA GLU A 154 -4.33 -2.87 -25.51
C GLU A 154 -4.47 -2.01 -24.23
N PHE A 155 -4.93 -0.77 -24.36
CA PHE A 155 -5.17 0.09 -23.21
C PHE A 155 -6.33 -0.41 -22.32
N ALA A 156 -7.42 -0.86 -22.94
CA ALA A 156 -8.58 -1.40 -22.23
C ALA A 156 -8.23 -2.64 -21.41
N LEU A 157 -7.29 -3.47 -21.87
CA LEU A 157 -6.82 -4.64 -21.15
C LEU A 157 -5.81 -4.31 -20.03
N LEU A 158 -4.97 -3.28 -20.21
CA LEU A 158 -3.99 -2.87 -19.20
C LEU A 158 -4.62 -2.07 -18.04
N PHE A 159 -5.66 -1.30 -18.31
CA PHE A 159 -6.26 -0.40 -17.33
C PHE A 159 -6.73 -1.12 -16.05
N PRO A 160 -7.47 -2.25 -16.09
CA PRO A 160 -7.89 -2.96 -14.89
C PRO A 160 -6.71 -3.46 -14.03
N VAL A 161 -5.62 -3.90 -14.66
CA VAL A 161 -4.43 -4.38 -13.96
C VAL A 161 -3.73 -3.22 -13.24
N ALA A 162 -3.57 -2.08 -13.91
CA ALA A 162 -3.01 -0.87 -13.29
C ALA A 162 -3.87 -0.35 -12.14
N LEU A 163 -5.20 -0.38 -12.30
CA LEU A 163 -6.15 0.03 -11.26
C LEU A 163 -6.07 -0.87 -10.03
N LEU A 164 -6.02 -2.20 -10.22
CA LEU A 164 -5.87 -3.17 -9.13
C LEU A 164 -4.57 -2.94 -8.36
N LEU A 165 -3.46 -2.73 -9.07
CA LEU A 165 -2.18 -2.40 -8.44
C LEU A 165 -2.30 -1.12 -7.59
N PHE A 166 -2.88 -0.06 -8.13
CA PHE A 166 -3.06 1.21 -7.40
C PHE A 166 -3.91 1.04 -6.13
N LEU A 167 -5.01 0.28 -6.20
CA LEU A 167 -5.85 -0.02 -5.04
C LEU A 167 -5.08 -0.78 -3.95
N VAL A 168 -4.22 -1.74 -4.32
CA VAL A 168 -3.38 -2.48 -3.35
C VAL A 168 -2.40 -1.54 -2.64
N ILE A 169 -1.81 -0.57 -3.35
CA ILE A 169 -0.91 0.42 -2.74
C ILE A 169 -1.66 1.26 -1.71
N ILE A 170 -2.83 1.79 -2.08
CA ILE A 170 -3.66 2.59 -1.17
C ILE A 170 -4.02 1.77 0.07
N GLN A 171 -4.44 0.52 -0.10
CA GLN A 171 -4.75 -0.33 1.04
C GLN A 171 -3.54 -0.54 1.95
N THR A 172 -2.37 -0.80 1.37
CA THR A 172 -1.13 -1.00 2.14
C THR A 172 -0.77 0.26 2.93
N ALA A 173 -0.93 1.45 2.33
CA ALA A 173 -0.74 2.72 3.02
C ALA A 173 -1.74 2.91 4.18
N LEU A 174 -3.01 2.55 3.98
CA LEU A 174 -4.03 2.59 5.04
C LEU A 174 -3.72 1.62 6.19
N LEU A 175 -3.21 0.42 5.88
CA LEU A 175 -2.76 -0.55 6.90
C LEU A 175 -1.59 -0.02 7.72
N TYR A 176 -0.65 0.69 7.08
CA TYR A 176 0.46 1.32 7.78
C TYR A 176 -0.03 2.39 8.77
N VAL A 177 -0.99 3.23 8.36
CA VAL A 177 -1.65 4.19 9.25
C VAL A 177 -2.37 3.47 10.40
N GLY A 178 -3.08 2.39 10.10
CA GLY A 178 -3.70 1.52 11.10
C GLY A 178 -2.70 1.03 12.15
N ASN A 179 -1.56 0.50 11.71
CA ASN A 179 -0.51 0.01 12.59
C ASN A 179 0.04 1.13 13.48
N PHE A 180 0.25 2.34 12.95
CA PHE A 180 0.67 3.49 13.75
C PHE A 180 -0.33 3.82 14.86
N HIS A 181 -1.62 3.81 14.56
CA HIS A 181 -2.69 4.04 15.54
C HIS A 181 -2.72 2.97 16.65
N VAL A 182 -2.53 1.69 16.31
CA VAL A 182 -2.54 0.60 17.30
C VAL A 182 -1.30 0.63 18.20
N ASN A 183 -0.13 0.98 17.66
CA ASN A 183 1.06 1.24 18.48
C ASN A 183 0.82 2.40 19.47
N HIS A 184 0.21 3.48 19.00
CA HIS A 184 -0.13 4.60 19.86
C HIS A 184 -1.23 4.23 20.88
N ALA A 185 -2.19 3.36 20.51
CA ALA A 185 -3.19 2.83 21.42
C ALA A 185 -2.57 2.00 22.54
N ALA A 186 -1.58 1.14 22.23
CA ALA A 186 -0.82 0.39 23.23
C ALA A 186 -0.06 1.32 24.20
N PHE A 187 0.57 2.39 23.68
CA PHE A 187 1.19 3.41 24.52
C PHE A 187 0.18 4.10 25.46
N ARG A 188 -0.99 4.51 24.95
CA ARG A 188 -2.03 5.15 25.77
C ARG A 188 -2.63 4.19 26.80
N ALA A 189 -2.79 2.92 26.45
CA ALA A 189 -3.23 1.87 27.36
C ALA A 189 -2.23 1.67 28.50
N ALA A 190 -0.93 1.58 28.19
CA ALA A 190 0.12 1.44 29.20
C ALA A 190 0.16 2.66 30.15
N ARG A 191 0.00 3.89 29.62
CA ARG A 191 -0.10 5.10 30.45
C ARG A 191 -1.35 5.13 31.32
N ALA A 192 -2.49 4.72 30.78
CA ALA A 192 -3.71 4.61 31.56
C ALA A 192 -3.57 3.56 32.67
N ALA A 193 -2.87 2.45 32.39
CA ALA A 193 -2.62 1.41 33.38
C ALA A 193 -1.77 1.91 34.53
N ILE A 194 -0.72 2.69 34.26
CA ILE A 194 0.09 3.35 35.30
C ILE A 194 -0.75 4.26 36.21
N VAL A 195 -1.68 5.02 35.64
CA VAL A 195 -2.47 6.01 36.39
C VAL A 195 -3.59 5.36 37.20
N TRP A 196 -4.20 4.29 36.68
CA TRP A 196 -5.39 3.67 37.27
C TRP A 196 -5.12 2.35 37.99
N ALA A 197 -3.92 1.78 37.89
CA ALA A 197 -3.55 0.64 38.71
C ALA A 197 -3.55 1.05 40.18
N ASP A 198 -4.18 0.23 41.00
CA ASP A 198 -4.20 0.44 42.43
C ASP A 198 -2.98 -0.24 43.05
N VAL A 199 -2.42 0.39 44.07
CA VAL A 199 -1.36 -0.22 44.87
C VAL A 199 -2.07 -0.95 45.99
N ASP A 200 -2.05 -2.29 45.97
CA ASP A 200 -2.60 -3.06 47.08
C ASP A 200 -1.80 -2.75 48.35
N ASP A 201 -2.40 -1.98 49.26
CA ASP A 201 -1.82 -1.56 50.54
C ASP A 201 -1.95 -2.67 51.61
N LEU A 202 -2.18 -3.91 51.17
CA LEU A 202 -2.84 -4.97 51.94
C LEU A 202 -1.95 -5.78 52.89
N GLY A 203 -0.76 -5.26 53.21
CA GLY A 203 -0.17 -5.57 54.51
C GLY A 203 1.34 -5.73 54.51
N GLY A 204 2.02 -4.75 55.10
CA GLY A 204 3.31 -4.84 55.83
C GLY A 204 4.54 -5.36 55.10
N ASP A 205 4.37 -6.10 54.02
CA ASP A 205 5.40 -6.66 53.18
C ASP A 205 5.62 -5.68 52.03
N LEU A 206 6.88 -5.33 51.77
CA LEU A 206 7.31 -4.31 50.79
C LEU A 206 7.02 -4.71 49.32
N THR A 207 6.16 -5.72 49.12
CA THR A 207 5.66 -6.22 47.85
C THR A 207 4.45 -5.40 47.41
N HIS A 208 4.70 -4.23 46.85
CA HIS A 208 3.70 -3.47 46.10
C HIS A 208 3.41 -4.22 44.78
N THR A 209 2.45 -5.14 44.78
CA THR A 209 1.91 -5.72 43.54
C THR A 209 0.83 -4.80 42.99
N LEU A 210 0.99 -4.33 41.76
CA LEU A 210 -0.04 -3.54 41.09
C LEU A 210 -1.27 -4.43 40.85
N ARG A 211 -2.41 -4.02 41.43
CA ARG A 211 -3.69 -4.68 41.18
C ARG A 211 -4.51 -3.85 40.21
N ILE A 212 -4.81 -4.43 39.05
CA ILE A 212 -5.67 -3.79 38.05
C ILE A 212 -7.11 -4.20 38.35
N GLY A 213 -7.87 -3.31 39.00
CA GLY A 213 -9.29 -3.52 39.25
C GLY A 213 -10.14 -3.40 37.97
N ALA A 214 -11.36 -3.97 37.97
CA ALA A 214 -12.26 -3.95 36.82
C ALA A 214 -12.57 -2.54 36.28
N GLU A 215 -12.62 -1.53 37.16
CA GLU A 215 -12.78 -0.13 36.73
C GLU A 215 -11.53 0.43 36.05
N ALA A 216 -10.34 0.06 36.51
CA ALA A 216 -9.08 0.40 35.86
C ALA A 216 -8.99 -0.26 34.48
N GLU A 217 -9.34 -1.55 34.37
CA GLU A 217 -9.41 -2.26 33.08
C GLU A 217 -10.30 -1.54 32.08
N ARG A 218 -11.50 -1.10 32.52
CA ARG A 218 -12.43 -0.35 31.69
C ARG A 218 -11.81 0.96 31.18
N ARG A 219 -11.11 1.70 32.04
CA ARG A 219 -10.46 2.98 31.67
C ARG A 219 -9.28 2.77 30.73
N ILE A 220 -8.50 1.72 30.95
CA ILE A 220 -7.39 1.31 30.08
C ILE A 220 -7.93 0.94 28.68
N ALA A 221 -8.98 0.12 28.63
CA ALA A 221 -9.64 -0.27 27.39
C ALA A 221 -10.21 0.94 26.63
N ASN A 222 -10.89 1.85 27.34
CA ASN A 222 -11.43 3.08 26.75
C ASN A 222 -10.32 3.98 26.18
N ALA A 223 -9.17 4.10 26.85
CA ALA A 223 -8.04 4.90 26.35
C ALA A 223 -7.47 4.34 25.03
N ALA A 224 -7.36 3.01 24.92
CA ALA A 224 -6.93 2.35 23.70
C ALA A 224 -7.98 2.52 22.58
N ALA A 225 -9.24 2.17 22.87
CA ALA A 225 -10.34 2.25 21.91
C ALA A 225 -10.49 3.67 21.35
N PHE A 226 -10.42 4.69 22.21
CA PHE A 226 -10.51 6.09 21.78
C PHE A 226 -9.41 6.49 20.79
N THR A 227 -8.22 5.89 20.90
CA THR A 227 -7.10 6.14 19.98
C THR A 227 -7.33 5.49 18.60
N CYS A 228 -8.10 4.39 18.57
CA CYS A 228 -8.46 3.68 17.35
C CYS A 228 -9.68 4.29 16.61
N VAL A 229 -10.38 5.28 17.17
CA VAL A 229 -11.57 5.90 16.54
C VAL A 229 -11.28 6.46 15.14
N GLY A 230 -10.07 6.99 14.91
CA GLY A 230 -9.67 7.53 13.60
C GLY A 230 -9.63 6.49 12.48
N ILE A 231 -9.31 5.25 12.83
CA ILE A 231 -9.17 4.09 11.93
C ILE A 231 -10.36 3.14 11.98
N SER A 232 -11.36 3.44 12.82
CA SER A 232 -12.52 2.60 13.04
C SER A 232 -13.53 2.68 11.89
N GLY A 233 -14.16 1.54 11.65
CA GLY A 233 -15.23 1.36 10.70
C GLY A 233 -16.51 2.12 11.03
N THR A 234 -17.45 2.12 10.08
CA THR A 234 -18.85 2.54 10.31
C THR A 234 -19.83 1.41 10.08
N SER A 235 -19.31 0.20 9.92
CA SER A 235 -20.00 -1.01 9.53
C SER A 235 -20.76 -1.67 10.67
N SER A 236 -20.37 -1.45 11.93
CA SER A 236 -21.06 -2.03 13.09
C SER A 236 -22.53 -1.57 13.14
N GLY A 237 -23.42 -2.56 13.07
CA GLY A 237 -24.86 -2.40 12.96
C GLY A 237 -25.49 -1.96 14.26
N GLY A 238 -25.35 -0.67 14.61
CA GLY A 238 -26.10 -0.06 15.71
C GLY A 238 -25.36 1.06 16.41
N ALA A 239 -25.46 2.29 15.89
CA ALA A 239 -25.28 3.46 16.76
C ALA A 239 -26.55 3.63 17.57
N THR A 240 -26.66 2.91 18.68
CA THR A 240 -27.86 2.96 19.50
C THR A 240 -27.50 3.15 20.96
N GLY A 241 -27.00 4.36 21.25
CA GLY A 241 -26.98 4.93 22.60
C GLY A 241 -25.79 4.53 23.49
N GLY A 242 -25.67 5.23 24.63
CA GLY A 242 -24.65 4.96 25.64
C GLY A 242 -23.40 5.84 25.56
N SER A 243 -22.23 5.24 25.81
CA SER A 243 -20.93 5.92 25.96
C SER A 243 -20.52 6.72 24.72
N ALA A 244 -20.84 6.26 23.51
CA ALA A 244 -20.52 6.95 22.28
C ALA A 244 -21.19 8.35 22.17
N ALA A 245 -22.47 8.45 22.53
CA ALA A 245 -23.19 9.72 22.58
C ALA A 245 -22.70 10.62 23.73
N ALA A 246 -22.23 10.04 24.84
CA ALA A 246 -21.59 10.80 25.92
C ALA A 246 -20.25 11.40 25.47
N HIS A 247 -19.41 10.63 24.77
CA HIS A 247 -18.16 11.12 24.18
C HIS A 247 -18.41 12.23 23.16
N ASP A 248 -19.42 12.08 22.29
CA ASP A 248 -19.78 13.10 21.30
C ASP A 248 -20.19 14.42 21.98
N ARG A 249 -21.06 14.35 23.00
CA ARG A 249 -21.45 15.53 23.79
C ARG A 249 -20.28 16.17 24.51
N ALA A 250 -19.37 15.38 25.08
CA ALA A 250 -18.17 15.90 25.73
C ALA A 250 -17.26 16.65 24.75
N TRP A 251 -17.10 16.14 23.52
CA TRP A 251 -16.35 16.82 22.47
C TRP A 251 -17.01 18.11 22.00
N GLN A 252 -18.32 18.10 21.82
CA GLN A 252 -19.08 19.30 21.44
C GLN A 252 -18.98 20.38 22.53
N ALA A 253 -19.06 19.98 23.80
CA ALA A 253 -18.88 20.87 24.94
C ALA A 253 -17.46 21.46 24.99
N PHE A 254 -16.43 20.64 24.74
CA PHE A 254 -15.04 21.10 24.71
C PHE A 254 -14.77 22.08 23.57
N LEU A 255 -15.31 21.81 22.38
CA LEU A 255 -15.09 22.65 21.20
C LEU A 255 -15.96 23.90 21.17
N GLY A 256 -17.09 23.91 21.88
CA GLY A 256 -18.09 24.98 21.82
C GLY A 256 -18.90 25.01 20.52
N PHE A 257 -18.73 24.03 19.63
CA PHE A 257 -19.51 23.85 18.41
C PHE A 257 -19.61 22.37 18.03
N SER A 258 -20.56 22.03 17.17
CA SER A 258 -20.69 20.66 16.63
C SER A 258 -19.89 20.53 15.33
N PRO A 259 -18.74 19.81 15.33
CA PRO A 259 -17.92 19.68 14.14
C PRO A 259 -18.60 18.79 13.10
N ARG A 260 -18.30 18.95 11.80
CA ARG A 260 -18.91 18.14 10.72
C ARG A 260 -18.70 16.63 10.85
N TRP A 261 -17.74 16.20 11.66
CA TRP A 261 -17.45 14.80 11.91
C TRP A 261 -18.22 14.21 13.09
N SER A 262 -18.92 15.02 13.90
CA SER A 262 -19.74 14.59 15.05
C SER A 262 -21.03 13.88 14.65
N GLY A 263 -21.85 13.50 15.64
CA GLY A 263 -23.14 12.85 15.43
C GLY A 263 -23.02 11.36 15.11
N ASP A 264 -23.99 10.83 14.37
CA ASP A 264 -24.13 9.38 14.13
C ASP A 264 -22.86 8.73 13.60
N LYS A 265 -22.13 9.40 12.71
CA LYS A 265 -20.90 8.85 12.11
C LYS A 265 -19.79 8.69 13.15
N PHE A 266 -19.60 9.68 14.03
CA PHE A 266 -18.65 9.58 15.13
C PHE A 266 -19.08 8.52 16.13
N GLN A 267 -20.36 8.49 16.48
CA GLN A 267 -20.91 7.54 17.43
C GLN A 267 -20.73 6.09 16.96
N ARG A 268 -20.96 5.80 15.66
CA ARG A 268 -20.68 4.48 15.06
C ARG A 268 -19.20 4.11 15.15
N ARG A 269 -18.30 5.05 14.88
CA ARG A 269 -16.85 4.82 14.96
C ARG A 269 -16.39 4.55 16.38
N VAL A 270 -16.92 5.27 17.36
CA VAL A 270 -16.61 5.04 18.78
C VAL A 270 -17.15 3.69 19.23
N ALA A 271 -18.38 3.34 18.85
CA ALA A 271 -18.96 2.03 19.13
C ALA A 271 -18.12 0.91 18.50
N TYR A 272 -17.77 1.03 17.22
CA TYR A 272 -16.87 0.10 16.53
C TYR A 272 -15.53 -0.02 17.27
N ALA A 273 -14.89 1.10 17.63
CA ALA A 273 -13.60 1.06 18.30
C ALA A 273 -13.67 0.35 19.65
N ALA A 274 -14.74 0.56 20.41
CA ALA A 274 -14.95 -0.08 21.70
C ALA A 274 -15.17 -1.60 21.58
N GLU A 275 -15.93 -2.04 20.57
CA GLU A 275 -16.23 -3.45 20.32
C GLU A 275 -15.04 -4.22 19.73
N HIS A 276 -14.27 -3.57 18.85
CA HIS A 276 -13.21 -4.20 18.07
C HIS A 276 -11.80 -3.95 18.61
N THR A 277 -11.65 -3.29 19.76
CA THR A 277 -10.34 -3.12 20.43
C THR A 277 -10.27 -3.98 21.67
N ARG A 278 -9.34 -4.94 21.69
CA ARG A 278 -9.03 -5.79 22.83
C ARG A 278 -7.76 -5.28 23.49
N VAL A 279 -7.82 -5.14 24.81
CA VAL A 279 -6.66 -4.74 25.61
C VAL A 279 -6.42 -5.78 26.69
N THR A 280 -5.17 -6.21 26.79
CA THR A 280 -4.71 -7.09 27.86
C THR A 280 -3.50 -6.44 28.49
N VAL A 281 -3.56 -6.19 29.80
CA VAL A 281 -2.42 -5.66 30.54
C VAL A 281 -1.78 -6.80 31.31
N THR A 282 -0.48 -6.93 31.16
CA THR A 282 0.34 -7.88 31.90
C THR A 282 1.37 -7.08 32.67
N THR A 283 1.42 -7.25 33.98
CA THR A 283 2.61 -6.86 34.74
C THR A 283 3.61 -8.01 34.63
N MET A 284 4.91 -7.72 34.60
CA MET A 284 5.87 -8.82 34.69
C MET A 284 5.70 -9.49 36.05
N PRO A 285 5.44 -10.80 36.12
CA PRO A 285 5.52 -11.51 37.38
C PRO A 285 6.93 -11.28 37.92
N ARG A 286 7.03 -10.84 39.18
CA ARG A 286 8.32 -10.64 39.85
C ARG A 286 9.16 -11.90 39.60
N PRO A 287 10.38 -11.78 39.04
CA PRO A 287 11.21 -12.94 38.77
C PRO A 287 11.33 -13.76 40.04
N ASP A 288 10.98 -15.05 39.96
CA ASP A 288 11.08 -15.98 41.07
C ASP A 288 12.48 -15.83 41.69
N PRO A 289 12.58 -15.52 43.00
CA PRO A 289 13.88 -15.29 43.65
C PRO A 289 14.82 -16.49 43.56
N THR A 290 14.32 -17.67 43.17
CA THR A 290 15.12 -18.88 42.96
C THR A 290 15.79 -18.96 41.58
N LEU A 291 15.42 -18.11 40.61
CA LEU A 291 15.92 -18.18 39.23
C LEU A 291 17.14 -17.28 38.99
N SER A 292 18.34 -17.78 39.29
CA SER A 292 19.67 -17.31 38.82
C SER A 292 20.21 -15.94 39.29
N GLU A 293 21.54 -15.83 39.43
CA GLU A 293 22.27 -14.59 39.75
C GLU A 293 22.01 -13.42 38.77
N PHE A 294 21.59 -13.70 37.54
CA PHE A 294 21.21 -12.67 36.55
C PHE A 294 19.98 -11.88 37.01
N ASN A 295 19.08 -12.51 37.76
CA ASN A 295 17.93 -11.85 38.38
C ASN A 295 18.33 -10.97 39.56
N ALA A 296 19.39 -11.28 40.31
CA ALA A 296 19.77 -10.47 41.48
C ALA A 296 20.20 -9.04 41.08
N LEU A 297 20.97 -8.91 40.00
CA LEU A 297 21.45 -7.61 39.49
C LEU A 297 20.33 -6.77 38.84
N HIS A 298 19.34 -7.42 38.23
CA HIS A 298 18.18 -6.74 37.66
C HIS A 298 17.06 -6.51 38.68
N GLN A 299 16.97 -7.33 39.73
CA GLN A 299 15.99 -7.17 40.80
C GLN A 299 16.13 -5.83 41.49
N ASP A 300 17.35 -5.35 41.75
CA ASP A 300 17.56 -4.01 42.34
C ASP A 300 17.05 -2.88 41.42
N PHE A 301 17.21 -3.01 40.10
CA PHE A 301 16.70 -2.02 39.15
C PHE A 301 15.16 -2.00 39.10
N TYR A 302 14.53 -3.18 39.22
CA TYR A 302 13.07 -3.34 39.18
C TYR A 302 12.42 -3.32 40.56
N LEU A 303 13.19 -3.23 41.65
CA LEU A 303 12.72 -3.37 43.03
C LEU A 303 11.66 -2.32 43.39
N HIS A 304 11.73 -1.16 42.73
CA HIS A 304 10.78 -0.05 42.87
C HIS A 304 10.05 0.29 41.57
N ARG A 305 10.19 -0.56 40.55
CA ARG A 305 9.82 -0.27 39.16
C ARG A 305 9.17 -1.50 38.56
N GLU A 306 7.85 -1.63 38.72
CA GLU A 306 7.10 -2.71 38.07
C GLU A 306 6.85 -2.33 36.60
N PRO A 307 7.38 -3.08 35.62
CA PRO A 307 7.07 -2.84 34.22
C PRO A 307 5.64 -3.31 33.93
N ILE A 308 4.85 -2.39 33.37
CA ILE A 308 3.48 -2.65 32.92
C ILE A 308 3.50 -2.73 31.40
N THR A 309 3.14 -3.89 30.86
CA THR A 309 3.01 -4.10 29.42
C THR A 309 1.53 -4.13 29.02
N ALA A 310 1.11 -3.21 28.16
CA ALA A 310 -0.20 -3.24 27.54
C ALA A 310 -0.11 -3.86 26.14
N HIS A 311 -0.88 -4.92 25.91
CA HIS A 311 -1.09 -5.55 24.60
C HIS A 311 -2.43 -5.07 24.05
N VAL A 312 -2.42 -4.50 22.85
CA VAL A 312 -3.61 -4.02 22.16
C VAL A 312 -3.75 -4.74 20.84
N ALA A 313 -4.94 -5.31 20.61
CA ALA A 313 -5.34 -5.86 19.33
C ALA A 313 -6.57 -5.09 18.82
N HIS A 314 -6.58 -4.69 17.56
CA HIS A 314 -7.69 -3.96 16.94
C HIS A 314 -8.07 -4.58 15.59
N ASP A 315 -9.35 -4.82 15.38
CA ASP A 315 -9.87 -5.36 14.12
C ASP A 315 -10.05 -4.20 13.11
N PHE A 316 -9.07 -4.03 12.22
CA PHE A 316 -9.04 -2.93 11.24
C PHE A 316 -9.92 -3.24 10.02
N GLU A 317 -10.93 -2.41 9.77
CA GLU A 317 -11.83 -2.56 8.62
C GLU A 317 -11.12 -2.21 7.30
N LEU A 318 -11.14 -3.14 6.34
CA LEU A 318 -10.58 -2.93 5.01
C LEU A 318 -11.56 -2.14 4.15
N LEU A 319 -11.23 -0.86 3.87
CA LEU A 319 -12.08 0.06 3.10
C LEU A 319 -12.20 -0.32 1.61
N ILE A 320 -11.20 -1.01 1.04
CA ILE A 320 -11.19 -1.37 -0.37
C ILE A 320 -11.83 -2.76 -0.53
N PRO A 321 -12.97 -2.90 -1.26
CA PRO A 321 -13.68 -4.17 -1.39
C PRO A 321 -12.80 -5.32 -1.91
N TYR A 322 -11.95 -5.06 -2.91
CA TYR A 322 -11.04 -6.09 -3.43
C TYR A 322 -10.02 -6.55 -2.40
N ALA A 323 -9.44 -5.61 -1.65
CA ALA A 323 -8.51 -5.95 -0.58
C ALA A 323 -9.21 -6.72 0.55
N LYS A 324 -10.48 -6.40 0.83
CA LYS A 324 -11.31 -7.14 1.77
C LYS A 324 -11.36 -8.63 1.42
N TYR A 325 -11.53 -8.98 0.13
CA TYR A 325 -11.58 -10.37 -0.31
C TYR A 325 -10.22 -11.10 -0.28
N VAL A 326 -9.13 -10.38 -0.52
CA VAL A 326 -7.79 -10.97 -0.63
C VAL A 326 -7.07 -11.05 0.71
N LEU A 327 -7.19 -10.00 1.53
CA LEU A 327 -6.43 -9.81 2.77
C LEU A 327 -7.28 -9.99 4.03
N GLY A 328 -8.59 -9.81 3.93
CA GLY A 328 -9.47 -9.83 5.08
C GLY A 328 -9.72 -11.25 5.57
N ASP A 329 -9.54 -11.45 6.87
CA ASP A 329 -9.96 -12.67 7.55
C ASP A 329 -11.48 -12.67 7.69
N THR A 330 -12.10 -13.84 7.61
CA THR A 330 -13.54 -13.98 7.84
C THR A 330 -13.78 -14.04 9.32
N ASP A 331 -14.63 -13.15 9.84
CA ASP A 331 -15.00 -13.19 11.25
C ASP A 331 -15.76 -14.49 11.55
N ASN A 332 -15.12 -15.41 12.28
CA ASN A 332 -15.75 -16.65 12.75
C ASN A 332 -16.67 -16.40 13.97
N ARG A 333 -16.87 -15.15 14.41
CA ARG A 333 -17.74 -14.82 15.57
C ARG A 333 -19.23 -15.05 15.34
N GLY A 334 -19.65 -15.60 14.20
CA GLY A 334 -20.98 -16.22 14.03
C GLY A 334 -22.12 -15.26 13.70
N ASP A 335 -21.85 -13.97 13.49
CA ASP A 335 -22.85 -12.98 13.05
C ASP A 335 -23.30 -13.23 11.59
N GLY A 336 -22.41 -13.74 10.73
CA GLY A 336 -22.76 -14.00 9.32
C GLY A 336 -22.83 -12.74 8.44
N SER A 337 -22.61 -11.55 9.00
CA SER A 337 -22.50 -10.27 8.29
C SER A 337 -21.42 -10.18 7.21
N GLY A 338 -20.52 -11.16 7.10
CA GLY A 338 -19.45 -11.15 6.09
C GLY A 338 -18.51 -9.94 6.24
N TYR A 339 -18.42 -9.36 7.44
CA TYR A 339 -17.36 -8.41 7.74
C TYR A 339 -16.02 -9.13 7.65
N ARG A 340 -15.07 -8.45 7.03
CA ARG A 340 -13.69 -8.91 6.95
C ARG A 340 -12.81 -7.79 7.41
N PHE A 341 -11.92 -8.12 8.33
CA PHE A 341 -10.98 -7.22 8.94
C PHE A 341 -9.60 -7.84 8.90
N ILE A 342 -8.62 -7.06 9.30
CA ILE A 342 -7.29 -7.58 9.62
C ILE A 342 -6.98 -7.17 11.05
N GLU A 343 -6.58 -8.15 11.86
CA GLU A 343 -6.22 -7.88 13.24
C GLU A 343 -4.83 -7.24 13.28
N LEU A 344 -4.77 -6.01 13.79
CA LEU A 344 -3.54 -5.29 14.05
C LEU A 344 -3.19 -5.45 15.54
N ARG A 345 -1.94 -5.79 15.85
CA ARG A 345 -1.47 -6.01 17.22
C ARG A 345 -0.26 -5.14 17.53
N ALA A 346 -0.23 -4.55 18.72
CA ALA A 346 0.93 -3.88 19.26
C ALA A 346 1.04 -4.09 20.77
N SER A 347 2.25 -4.05 21.29
CA SER A 347 2.53 -4.10 22.72
C SER A 347 3.42 -2.92 23.09
N TYR A 348 3.16 -2.32 24.25
CA TYR A 348 4.00 -1.25 24.78
C TYR A 348 4.23 -1.46 26.27
N THR A 349 5.50 -1.39 26.68
CA THR A 349 5.91 -1.54 28.08
C THR A 349 6.33 -0.17 28.63
N LEU A 350 5.72 0.23 29.73
CA LEU A 350 6.17 1.38 30.52
C LEU A 350 6.63 0.89 31.89
N VAL A 351 7.65 1.56 32.41
CA VAL A 351 8.11 1.34 33.77
C VAL A 351 7.36 2.30 34.68
N HIS A 352 6.70 1.77 35.71
CA HIS A 352 6.15 2.60 36.76
C HIS A 352 7.31 3.22 37.55
N GLU A 353 7.57 4.51 37.38
CA GLU A 353 8.69 5.18 38.06
C GLU A 353 8.46 5.41 39.56
N GLY A 354 7.27 5.06 40.08
CA GLY A 354 6.86 5.38 41.45
C GLY A 354 6.62 6.88 41.62
N GLN A 355 5.83 7.27 42.62
CA GLN A 355 5.92 8.66 43.08
C GLN A 355 7.21 8.81 43.87
N PRO A 356 8.20 9.61 43.43
CA PRO A 356 9.43 9.82 44.18
C PRO A 356 9.19 10.44 45.57
N GLU A 357 8.01 11.05 45.77
CA GLU A 357 7.61 11.70 47.02
C GLU A 357 7.19 10.75 48.14
N LEU A 358 6.94 9.47 47.84
CA LEU A 358 6.56 8.47 48.86
C LEU A 358 7.74 7.68 49.41
N GLN A 359 8.99 8.11 49.21
CA GLN A 359 10.13 7.55 49.94
C GLN A 359 10.07 8.04 51.40
N PRO A 360 9.61 7.22 52.37
CA PRO A 360 9.54 7.63 53.75
C PRO A 360 10.97 7.54 54.29
N GLY A 361 11.63 8.69 54.41
CA GLY A 361 12.83 8.81 55.23
C GLY A 361 14.16 8.56 54.53
N LEU A 362 14.42 9.23 53.41
CA LEU A 362 15.81 9.64 53.14
C LEU A 362 16.17 10.71 54.19
N PRO A 363 17.04 10.40 55.17
CA PRO A 363 17.40 11.34 56.22
C PRO A 363 18.28 12.43 55.58
N GLY A 364 17.65 13.54 55.21
CA GLY A 364 18.33 14.67 54.58
C GLY A 364 17.55 15.41 53.49
N SER A 365 16.36 14.95 53.09
CA SER A 365 15.50 15.76 52.22
C SER A 365 14.93 16.96 53.01
N PRO A 366 15.29 18.21 52.67
CA PRO A 366 14.88 19.40 53.41
C PRO A 366 13.45 19.82 53.03
N GLY A 367 12.47 19.00 53.41
CA GLY A 367 11.05 19.33 53.42
C GLY A 367 10.48 18.73 54.70
N GLY A 368 10.53 19.41 55.85
CA GLY A 368 9.83 20.67 56.03
C GLY A 368 8.42 20.33 56.48
N SER A 369 8.24 20.21 57.79
CA SER A 369 6.94 20.06 58.45
C SER A 369 6.05 21.26 58.11
N LEU A 370 5.30 21.19 57.00
CA LEU A 370 4.22 22.12 56.75
C LEU A 370 3.03 21.65 57.59
N ALA A 371 2.95 22.19 58.81
CA ALA A 371 1.77 22.16 59.63
C ALA A 371 0.55 22.58 58.77
N ALA A 372 -0.48 21.73 58.77
CA ALA A 372 -1.71 22.00 58.06
C ALA A 372 -2.31 23.34 58.53
N PRO A 373 -2.63 24.29 57.63
CA PRO A 373 -3.37 25.48 58.02
C PRO A 373 -4.78 25.05 58.44
N GLN A 374 -5.12 25.30 59.70
CA GLN A 374 -6.49 25.18 60.21
C GLN A 374 -7.40 26.07 59.36
N ALA A 375 -8.29 25.45 58.58
CA ALA A 375 -9.31 26.15 57.82
C ALA A 375 -10.40 26.67 58.77
N ALA A 376 -10.46 27.99 58.94
CA ALA A 376 -11.57 28.71 59.54
C ALA A 376 -12.29 29.54 58.45
N GLY A 377 -13.62 29.42 58.40
CA GLY A 377 -14.53 30.21 57.54
C GLY A 377 -14.85 29.49 56.23
N GLY A 378 -16.07 29.02 55.96
CA GLY A 378 -17.37 29.59 56.28
C GLY A 378 -17.94 30.23 55.01
N PHE A 379 -18.54 29.40 54.14
CA PHE A 379 -19.32 29.88 52.99
C PHE A 379 -20.67 29.16 53.00
N SER A 380 -21.72 29.94 53.28
CA SER A 380 -23.13 29.54 53.21
C SER A 380 -23.69 29.81 51.81
N PRO A 381 -24.79 29.13 51.42
CA PRO A 381 -25.16 28.82 50.03
C PRO A 381 -25.55 30.01 49.15
#